data_AF-A0A8B5W811-F1
#
_entry.id   AF-A0A8B5W811-F1
#
_cell.length_a   1.000
_cell.length_b   1.000
_cell.length_c   1.000
_cell.angle_alpha   90.00
_cell.angle_beta   90.00
_cell.angle_gamma   90.00
#
_symmetry.space_group_name_H-M   'P 1'
#
loop_
_entity.id
_entity.type
_entity.pdbx_description
1 polymer ?
#
loop_
_entity_poly.entity_id
_entity_poly.type
_entity_poly.pdbx_seq_one_letter_code
_entity_poly.pdbx_strand_id
1 'polypeptide(L)' 'MNKLEEILNNPDKYDLSPETIDGLRSLLRAFDTNPFFPIGRYDYAEEHLNRMKRLGQIESDLMRSILNDF' A
#
# COMPACT_ATOMS: atom_id res chain seq x y z
N MET A 1 -6.65 -6.74 11.33
CA MET A 1 -6.22 -6.94 9.93
C MET A 1 -6.53 -5.65 9.21
N ASN A 2 -5.50 -4.92 8.78
CA ASN A 2 -5.68 -3.66 8.07
C ASN A 2 -6.03 -3.94 6.59
N LYS A 3 -6.49 -2.92 5.86
CA LYS A 3 -6.92 -2.99 4.47
C LYS A 3 -5.79 -3.48 3.57
N LEU A 4 -4.57 -3.05 3.84
CA LEU A 4 -3.37 -3.47 3.13
C LEU A 4 -3.19 -5.00 3.20
N GLU A 5 -3.30 -5.59 4.40
CA GLU A 5 -3.27 -7.03 4.59
C GLU A 5 -4.48 -7.74 3.94
N GLU A 6 -5.69 -7.19 4.04
CA GLU A 6 -6.90 -7.76 3.40
C GLU A 6 -6.70 -7.91 1.88
N ILE A 7 -6.20 -6.85 1.25
CA ILE A 7 -5.94 -6.80 -0.19
C ILE A 7 -4.86 -7.81 -0.59
N LEU A 8 -3.74 -7.84 0.14
CA LEU A 8 -2.62 -8.73 -0.15
C LEU A 8 -2.93 -10.22 0.05
N ASN A 9 -3.92 -10.54 0.90
CA ASN A 9 -4.38 -11.91 1.08
C ASN A 9 -5.38 -12.37 0.02
N ASN A 10 -6.03 -11.45 -0.71
CA ASN A 10 -6.99 -11.78 -1.77
C ASN A 10 -6.82 -10.87 -3.00
N PRO A 11 -5.64 -10.85 -3.66
CA PRO A 11 -5.38 -9.91 -4.76
C PRO A 11 -6.33 -10.08 -5.95
N ASP A 12 -6.79 -11.31 -6.22
CA ASP A 12 -7.73 -11.62 -7.31
C ASP A 12 -9.10 -10.92 -7.14
N LYS A 13 -9.52 -10.67 -5.89
CA LYS A 13 -10.77 -9.95 -5.59
C LYS A 13 -10.72 -8.48 -6.01
N TYR A 14 -9.52 -7.92 -6.11
CA TYR A 14 -9.27 -6.51 -6.42
C TYR A 14 -8.72 -6.31 -7.83
N ASP A 15 -8.60 -7.37 -8.63
CA ASP A 15 -8.08 -7.34 -10.00
C ASP A 15 -6.73 -6.59 -10.12
N LEU A 16 -5.82 -6.87 -9.17
CA LEU A 16 -4.54 -6.16 -9.09
C LEU A 16 -3.53 -6.71 -10.08
N SER A 17 -2.79 -5.81 -10.73
CA SER A 17 -1.64 -6.21 -11.50
C SER A 17 -0.51 -6.74 -10.59
N PRO A 18 0.39 -7.59 -11.10
CA PRO A 18 1.55 -8.05 -10.34
C PRO A 18 2.39 -6.91 -9.77
N GLU A 19 2.56 -5.82 -10.53
CA GLU A 19 3.31 -4.63 -10.11
C GLU A 19 2.64 -3.93 -8.92
N THR A 20 1.31 -3.86 -8.91
CA THR A 20 0.55 -3.33 -7.78
C THR A 20 0.77 -4.17 -6.53
N ILE A 21 0.67 -5.50 -6.66
CA ILE A 21 0.84 -6.43 -5.55
C ILE A 21 2.25 -6.29 -4.95
N ASP A 22 3.27 -6.25 -5.80
CA ASP A 22 4.66 -6.09 -5.36
C ASP A 22 4.90 -4.73 -4.67
N GLY A 23 4.29 -3.66 -5.19
CA GLY A 23 4.31 -2.34 -4.57
C GLY A 23 3.68 -2.33 -3.16
N LEU A 24 2.52 -2.97 -3.00
CA LEU A 24 1.83 -3.10 -1.71
C LEU A 24 2.59 -4.01 -0.73
N ARG A 25 3.20 -5.10 -1.20
CA ARG A 25 4.08 -5.96 -0.37
C ARG A 25 5.31 -5.20 0.10
N SER A 26 5.89 -4.36 -0.75
CA SER A 26 7.01 -3.50 -0.39
C SER A 26 6.64 -2.54 0.74
N LEU A 27 5.45 -1.92 0.64
CA LEU A 27 4.91 -1.06 1.70
C LEU A 27 4.75 -1.82 3.03
N LEU A 28 4.13 -3.00 3.00
CA LEU A 28 3.95 -3.82 4.20
C LEU A 28 5.30 -4.21 4.84
N ARG A 29 6.24 -4.68 4.03
CA ARG A 29 7.59 -5.04 4.49
C ARG A 29 8.32 -3.84 5.10
N ALA A 30 8.15 -2.64 4.55
CA ALA A 30 8.77 -1.45 5.12
C ALA A 30 8.32 -1.26 6.57
N PHE A 31 7.02 -1.41 6.87
CA PHE A 31 6.47 -1.31 8.22
C PHE A 31 6.88 -2.46 9.16
N ASP A 32 7.00 -3.67 8.65
CA ASP A 32 7.39 -4.84 9.45
C ASP A 32 8.88 -4.85 9.80
N THR A 33 9.73 -4.35 8.90
CA THR A 33 11.19 -4.45 9.04
C THR A 33 11.84 -3.24 9.69
N ASN A 34 11.15 -2.10 9.73
CA ASN A 34 11.74 -0.87 10.25
C ASN A 34 10.96 -0.30 11.44
N PRO A 35 11.40 -0.57 12.69
CA PRO A 35 10.78 0.02 13.88
C PRO A 35 11.10 1.52 14.06
N PHE A 36 12.06 2.06 13.32
CA PHE A 36 12.50 3.46 13.42
C PHE A 36 12.20 4.23 12.13
N PHE A 37 10.93 4.31 11.76
CA PHE A 37 10.53 5.18 10.65
C PHE A 37 10.90 6.63 10.97
N PRO A 38 11.64 7.32 10.10
CA PRO A 38 12.00 8.72 10.29
C PRO A 38 10.79 9.67 10.09
N ILE A 39 9.67 9.17 9.57
CA ILE A 39 8.42 9.90 9.31
C ILE A 39 7.21 9.11 9.82
N GLY A 40 6.02 9.72 9.87
CA GLY A 40 4.80 9.02 10.25
C GLY A 40 4.48 7.87 9.29
N ARG A 41 3.85 6.79 9.80
CA ARG A 41 3.42 5.66 8.93
C ARG A 41 2.44 6.11 7.85
N TYR A 42 1.54 7.04 8.20
CA TYR A 42 0.64 7.67 7.25
C TYR A 42 1.40 8.40 6.14
N ASP A 43 2.34 9.29 6.50
CA ASP A 43 3.11 10.09 5.54
C ASP A 43 3.89 9.18 4.57
N TYR A 44 4.53 8.13 5.10
CA TYR A 44 5.24 7.15 4.27
C TYR A 44 4.31 6.39 3.33
N ALA A 45 3.17 5.92 3.84
CA ALA A 45 2.17 5.23 3.03
C ALA A 45 1.62 6.16 1.93
N GLU A 46 1.35 7.42 2.27
CA GLU A 46 0.85 8.41 1.32
C GLU A 46 1.86 8.66 0.20
N GLU A 47 3.14 8.89 0.52
CA GLU A 47 4.19 9.10 -0.49
C GLU A 47 4.35 7.88 -1.40
N HIS A 48 4.41 6.68 -0.82
CA HIS A 48 4.59 5.44 -1.57
C HIS A 48 3.41 5.14 -2.49
N LEU A 49 2.18 5.26 -1.99
CA LEU A 49 0.96 5.02 -2.78
C LEU A 49 0.75 6.12 -3.83
N ASN A 50 1.10 7.37 -3.55
CA ASN A 50 1.11 8.43 -4.56
C ASN A 50 2.07 8.12 -5.71
N ARG A 51 3.26 7.55 -5.42
CA ARG A 51 4.19 7.10 -6.45
C ARG A 51 3.59 5.99 -7.30
N MET A 52 2.99 4.98 -6.68
CA MET A 52 2.29 3.91 -7.40
C MET A 52 1.17 4.45 -8.29
N LYS A 53 0.39 5.41 -7.78
CA LYS A 53 -0.69 6.06 -8.53
C LYS A 53 -0.15 6.79 -9.77
N ARG A 54 0.95 7.54 -9.63
CA ARG A 54 1.59 8.24 -10.77
C ARG A 54 2.09 7.27 -11.85
N LEU A 55 2.42 6.03 -11.48
CA LEU A 55 2.82 4.96 -12.39
C LEU A 55 1.62 4.20 -12.99
N GLY A 56 0.39 4.56 -12.64
CA GLY A 56 -0.81 3.84 -13.07
C GLY A 56 -0.96 2.46 -12.44
N GLN A 57 -0.25 2.19 -11.34
CA GLN A 57 -0.27 0.90 -10.65
C GLN A 57 -1.42 0.78 -9.64
N ILE A 58 -2.01 1.89 -9.22
CA ILE A 58 -3.11 1.86 -8.25
C ILE A 58 -4.10 2.99 -8.52
N GLU A 59 -5.39 2.64 -8.43
CA GLU A 59 -6.48 3.58 -8.54
C GLU A 59 -6.62 4.46 -7.29
N SER A 60 -7.15 5.67 -7.49
CA SER A 60 -7.31 6.65 -6.40
C SER A 60 -8.17 6.14 -5.26
N ASP A 61 -9.23 5.38 -5.58
CA ASP A 61 -10.15 4.85 -4.58
C ASP A 61 -9.51 3.77 -3.72
N LEU A 62 -8.73 2.88 -4.34
CA LEU A 62 -8.00 1.83 -3.63
C LEU A 62 -6.91 2.44 -2.74
N MET A 63 -6.16 3.42 -3.25
CA MET A 63 -5.19 4.17 -2.46
C MET A 63 -5.84 4.81 -1.23
N ARG A 64 -6.96 5.51 -1.38
CA ARG A 64 -7.69 6.14 -0.25
C ARG A 64 -8.18 5.10 0.74
N SER A 65 -8.68 3.96 0.27
CA SER A 65 -9.12 2.88 1.15
C SER A 65 -7.97 2.31 1.99
N ILE A 66 -6.74 2.27 1.46
CA ILE A 66 -5.56 1.82 2.22
C ILE A 66 -5.14 2.88 3.26
N LEU A 67 -5.16 4.16 2.89
CA LEU A 67 -4.73 5.25 3.77
C LEU A 67 -5.64 5.48 4.97
N ASN A 68 -6.94 5.15 4.86
CA ASN A 68 -7.89 5.30 5.97
C ASN A 68 -7.60 4.41 7.20
N ASP A 69 -6.70 3.44 7.05
CA ASP A 69 -6.32 2.51 8.12
C ASP A 69 -5.07 2.94 8.91
N PHE A 70 -4.50 4.10 8.57
CA PHE A 70 -3.33 4.70 9.23
C PHE A 70 -3.72 5.93 10.04
#